data_AF-A0A3D2S7S5-F1
#
_entry.id   AF-A0A3D2S7S5-F1
#
_cell.length_a   1.000
_cell.length_b   1.000
_cell.length_c   1.000
_cell.angle_alpha   90.00
_cell.angle_beta   90.00
_cell.angle_gamma   90.00
#
_symmetry.space_group_name_H-M   'P 1'
#
loop_
_entity.id
_entity.type
_entity.pdbx_description
1 polymer ?
#
loop_
_entity_poly.entity_id
_entity_poly.type
_entity_poly.pdbx_seq_one_letter_code
_entity_poly.pdbx_strand_id
1 'polypeptide(L)'
;MTPRPEPIQLEWNTMFWLHLFVTLMSWIGPFVINWWVMVAIYGLVLLQFLVLKRCVMNAGHELEEGEGVTFYAYLLERLGIHFPRVPLKKFVRGQLYIWLSAGVIVLQLVIGYHPLIDLNRWL
;
A
#
# COMPACT_ATOMS: atom_id res chain seq x y z
N MET A 1 22.91 20.10 5.25
CA MET A 1 21.64 19.94 4.51
C MET A 1 21.93 19.02 3.34
N THR A 2 21.35 17.82 3.31
CA THR A 2 21.47 16.96 2.12
C THR A 2 20.74 17.61 0.96
N PRO A 3 21.33 17.65 -0.25
CA PRO A 3 20.69 18.25 -1.43
C PRO A 3 19.34 17.58 -1.70
N ARG A 4 18.39 18.37 -2.20
CA ARG A 4 17.05 17.90 -2.58
C ARG A 4 17.23 16.83 -3.68
N PRO A 5 16.75 15.59 -3.49
CA PRO A 5 16.75 14.62 -4.57
C PRO A 5 15.80 15.08 -5.67
N GLU A 6 16.10 14.73 -6.93
CA GLU A 6 15.28 15.11 -8.07
C GLU A 6 13.82 14.65 -7.88
N PRO A 7 12.83 15.44 -8.34
CA PRO A 7 11.43 15.10 -8.18
C PRO A 7 11.13 13.76 -8.85
N ILE A 8 10.40 12.87 -8.15
CA ILE A 8 10.03 11.57 -8.72
C ILE A 8 9.12 11.80 -9.93
N GLN A 9 9.58 11.36 -11.11
CA GLN A 9 8.76 11.34 -12.31
C GLN A 9 8.11 9.96 -12.45
N LEU A 10 6.78 9.96 -12.64
CA LEU A 10 5.97 8.77 -12.83
C LEU A 10 4.96 9.07 -13.92
N GLU A 11 4.95 8.24 -14.97
CA GLU A 11 3.98 8.35 -16.04
C GLU A 11 2.58 7.97 -15.54
N TRP A 12 1.57 8.74 -15.94
CA TRP A 12 0.16 8.49 -15.60
C TRP A 12 -0.47 7.51 -16.58
N ASN A 13 0.11 6.31 -16.65
CA ASN A 13 -0.36 5.21 -17.50
C ASN A 13 -1.34 4.28 -16.75
N THR A 14 -1.78 3.20 -17.39
CA THR A 14 -2.70 2.22 -16.77
C THR A 14 -2.15 1.63 -15.46
N MET A 15 -0.84 1.39 -15.38
CA MET A 15 -0.22 0.85 -14.16
C MET A 15 -0.28 1.85 -13.02
N PHE A 16 -0.15 3.15 -13.30
CA PHE A 16 -0.26 4.21 -12.30
C PHE A 16 -1.66 4.21 -11.68
N TRP A 17 -2.70 4.22 -12.52
CA TRP A 17 -4.09 4.24 -12.06
C TRP A 17 -4.48 2.98 -11.33
N LEU A 18 -4.01 1.81 -11.80
CA LEU A 18 -4.21 0.56 -11.09
C LEU A 18 -3.52 0.58 -9.73
N HIS A 19 -2.28 1.10 -9.64
CA HIS A 19 -1.53 1.15 -8.38
C HIS A 19 -2.18 2.13 -7.41
N LEU A 20 -2.66 3.27 -7.90
CA LEU A 20 -3.46 4.20 -7.12
C LEU A 20 -4.74 3.53 -6.60
N PHE A 21 -5.47 2.83 -7.48
CA PHE A 21 -6.69 2.14 -7.12
C PHE A 21 -6.46 1.08 -6.03
N VAL A 22 -5.48 0.19 -6.21
CA VAL A 22 -5.15 -0.84 -5.19
C VAL A 22 -4.67 -0.20 -3.89
N THR A 23 -3.88 0.89 -3.98
CA THR A 23 -3.47 1.66 -2.80
C THR A 23 -4.69 2.21 -2.06
N LEU A 24 -5.64 2.85 -2.74
CA LEU A 24 -6.87 3.35 -2.11
C LEU A 24 -7.72 2.21 -1.53
N MET A 25 -7.84 1.09 -2.25
CA MET A 25 -8.53 -0.09 -1.75
C MET A 25 -7.86 -0.70 -0.52
N SER A 26 -6.55 -0.54 -0.32
CA SER A 26 -5.90 -0.96 0.92
C SER A 26 -6.31 -0.11 2.14
N TRP A 27 -6.84 1.09 1.94
CA TRP A 27 -7.37 1.93 3.03
C TRP A 27 -8.89 1.84 3.17
N ILE A 28 -9.61 1.68 2.05
CA ILE A 28 -11.08 1.64 2.01
C ILE A 28 -11.62 0.22 2.19
N GLY A 29 -10.88 -0.80 1.75
CA GLY A 29 -11.25 -2.22 1.85
C GLY A 29 -11.73 -2.70 3.23
N PRO A 30 -11.18 -2.23 4.36
CA PRO A 30 -11.68 -2.54 5.70
C PRO A 30 -13.17 -2.23 5.93
N PHE A 31 -13.74 -1.30 5.17
CA PHE A 31 -15.15 -0.92 5.25
C PHE A 31 -16.01 -1.68 4.23
N VAL A 32 -15.38 -2.31 3.24
CA VAL A 32 -16.05 -2.91 2.09
C VAL A 32 -16.16 -4.42 2.22
N ILE A 33 -15.14 -5.12 2.71
CA ILE A 33 -15.12 -6.61 2.78
C ILE A 33 -14.66 -7.13 4.15
N ASN A 34 -14.90 -8.42 4.42
CA ASN A 34 -14.56 -9.06 5.69
C ASN A 34 -13.07 -9.01 6.06
N TRP A 35 -12.82 -8.94 7.36
CA TRP A 35 -11.48 -8.82 7.93
C TRP A 35 -10.54 -9.93 7.48
N TRP A 36 -11.01 -11.17 7.40
CA TRP A 36 -10.16 -12.32 7.04
C TRP A 36 -9.70 -12.23 5.57
N VAL A 37 -10.54 -11.70 4.69
CA VAL A 37 -10.18 -11.42 3.29
C VAL A 37 -9.15 -10.30 3.22
N MET A 38 -9.38 -9.19 3.94
CA MET A 38 -8.42 -8.08 3.97
C MET A 38 -7.06 -8.50 4.53
N VAL A 39 -7.05 -9.25 5.63
CA VAL A 39 -5.82 -9.79 6.22
C VAL A 39 -5.10 -10.73 5.25
N ALA A 40 -5.84 -11.59 4.53
CA ALA A 40 -5.26 -12.44 3.49
C ALA A 40 -4.64 -11.61 2.35
N ILE A 41 -5.35 -10.59 1.86
CA ILE A 41 -4.84 -9.68 0.81
C ILE A 41 -3.56 -8.97 1.26
N TYR A 42 -3.54 -8.40 2.48
CA TYR A 42 -2.34 -7.77 3.02
C TYR A 42 -1.19 -8.76 3.19
N GLY A 43 -1.49 -9.99 3.62
CA GLY A 43 -0.54 -11.09 3.69
C GLY A 43 0.07 -11.41 2.32
N LEU A 44 -0.74 -11.46 1.26
CA LEU A 44 -0.26 -11.67 -0.11
C LEU A 44 0.63 -10.52 -0.59
N VAL A 45 0.30 -9.27 -0.27
CA VAL A 45 1.14 -8.12 -0.61
C VAL A 45 2.47 -8.14 0.16
N LEU A 46 2.45 -8.51 1.45
CA LEU A 46 3.67 -8.74 2.22
C LEU A 46 4.51 -9.87 1.61
N LEU A 47 3.89 -10.99 1.26
CA LEU A 47 4.55 -12.11 0.61
C LEU A 47 5.19 -11.69 -0.71
N GLN A 48 4.51 -10.87 -1.51
CA GLN A 48 5.06 -10.29 -2.73
C GLN A 48 6.35 -9.51 -2.44
N PHE A 49 6.37 -8.67 -1.40
CA PHE A 49 7.58 -7.94 -1.02
C PHE A 49 8.67 -8.84 -0.44
N LEU A 50 8.33 -9.94 0.23
CA LEU A 50 9.32 -10.90 0.74
C LEU A 50 9.97 -11.70 -0.39
N VAL A 51 9.18 -12.18 -1.36
CA VAL A 51 9.64 -13.05 -2.45
C VAL A 51 10.27 -12.23 -3.58
N LEU A 52 9.56 -11.21 -4.07
CA LEU A 52 9.98 -10.45 -5.24
C LEU A 52 10.84 -9.24 -4.87
N LYS A 53 10.91 -8.85 -3.59
CA LYS A 53 11.60 -7.65 -3.09
C LYS A 53 11.15 -6.34 -3.75
N ARG A 54 10.05 -6.37 -4.50
CA ARG A 54 9.48 -5.24 -5.25
C ARG A 54 7.96 -5.34 -5.35
N CYS A 55 7.33 -4.21 -5.64
CA CYS A 55 5.92 -4.22 -6.03
C CYS A 55 5.83 -4.67 -7.49
N VAL A 56 4.96 -5.63 -7.83
CA VAL A 56 4.75 -6.06 -9.22
C VAL A 56 4.42 -4.86 -10.11
N MET A 57 3.63 -3.92 -9.59
CA MET A 57 3.20 -2.73 -10.31
C MET A 57 4.33 -1.71 -10.48
N ASN A 58 5.31 -1.68 -9.56
CA ASN A 58 6.51 -0.86 -9.73
C ASN A 58 7.37 -1.33 -10.91
N ALA A 59 7.38 -2.64 -11.21
CA ALA A 59 8.13 -3.15 -12.36
C ALA A 59 7.54 -2.62 -13.69
N GLY A 60 6.23 -2.36 -13.74
CA GLY A 60 5.56 -1.73 -14.88
C GLY A 60 5.81 -0.23 -15.03
N HIS A 61 6.57 0.38 -14.13
CA HIS A 61 6.89 1.82 -14.13
C HIS A 61 8.35 2.13 -14.48
N GLU A 62 9.19 1.13 -14.81
CA GLU A 62 10.64 1.29 -15.05
C GLU A 62 11.38 2.07 -13.95
N LEU A 63 10.81 2.18 -12.76
CA LEU A 63 11.47 2.83 -11.62
C LEU A 63 12.64 1.95 -11.19
N GLU A 64 13.86 2.33 -11.57
CA GLU A 64 15.09 1.67 -11.12
C GLU A 64 15.09 1.51 -9.60
N GLU A 65 15.38 0.29 -9.14
CA GLU A 65 15.22 -0.11 -7.74
C GLU A 65 16.17 0.60 -6.76
N GLY A 66 17.13 1.38 -7.28
CA GLY A 66 18.27 1.96 -6.58
C GLY A 66 17.94 3.11 -5.61
N GLU A 67 16.98 3.98 -5.92
CA GLU A 67 16.83 5.25 -5.18
C GLU A 67 15.86 5.24 -3.99
N GLY A 68 15.33 4.08 -3.63
CA GLY A 68 14.34 4.00 -2.55
C GLY A 68 12.97 4.61 -2.90
N VAL A 69 12.75 4.92 -4.18
CA VAL A 69 11.50 5.49 -4.70
C VAL A 69 10.35 4.50 -4.51
N THR A 70 9.25 5.01 -3.97
CA THR A 70 7.99 4.25 -3.79
C THR A 70 6.83 5.09 -4.30
N PHE A 71 5.72 4.43 -4.61
CA PHE A 71 4.49 5.10 -5.00
C PHE A 71 4.00 6.09 -3.92
N TYR A 72 4.13 5.72 -2.65
CA TYR A 72 3.86 6.63 -1.53
C TYR A 72 4.80 7.84 -1.50
N ALA A 73 6.10 7.66 -1.80
CA ALA A 73 7.03 8.78 -1.89
C ALA A 73 6.60 9.76 -2.98
N TYR A 74 6.19 9.26 -4.15
CA TYR A 74 5.65 10.09 -5.23
C TYR A 74 4.40 10.87 -4.81
N LEU A 75 3.42 10.20 -4.19
CA LEU A 75 2.19 10.86 -3.74
C LEU A 75 2.47 11.94 -2.68
N LEU A 76 3.33 11.64 -1.70
CA LEU A 76 3.70 12.60 -0.66
C LEU A 76 4.46 13.79 -1.23
N GLU A 77 5.43 13.56 -2.13
CA GLU A 77 6.17 14.64 -2.80
C GLU A 77 5.22 15.53 -3.63
N ARG A 78 4.22 14.95 -4.30
CA ARG A 78 3.17 15.70 -5.02
C ARG A 78 2.29 16.55 -4.10
N LEU A 79 2.10 16.14 -2.85
CA LEU A 79 1.40 16.91 -1.82
C LEU A 79 2.31 17.96 -1.14
N GLY A 80 3.58 18.08 -1.57
CA GLY A 80 4.56 18.98 -0.95
C GLY A 80 5.17 18.45 0.34
N ILE A 81 4.94 17.17 0.68
CA ILE A 81 5.47 16.53 1.88
C ILE A 81 6.72 15.74 1.51
N HIS A 82 7.86 16.10 2.09
CA HIS A 82 9.13 15.45 1.82
C HIS A 82 9.53 14.52 2.96
N PHE A 83 9.42 13.21 2.74
CA PHE A 83 9.91 12.18 3.65
C PHE A 83 11.20 11.53 3.11
N PRO A 84 12.13 11.12 3.99
CA PRO A 84 13.27 10.31 3.59
C PRO A 84 12.81 9.00 2.92
N ARG A 85 13.24 8.78 1.67
CA ARG A 85 12.76 7.70 0.78
C ARG A 85 13.04 6.29 1.34
N VAL A 86 14.23 6.08 1.92
CA VAL A 86 14.67 4.77 2.45
C VAL A 86 13.83 4.27 3.63
N PRO A 87 13.63 5.04 4.73
CA PRO A 87 12.76 4.58 5.82
C PRO A 87 11.30 4.49 5.38
N LEU A 88 10.82 5.38 4.51
CA LEU A 88 9.47 5.28 3.94
C LEU A 88 9.28 3.97 3.16
N LYS A 89 10.26 3.59 2.33
CA LYS A 89 10.26 2.30 1.61
C LYS A 89 10.18 1.12 2.57
N LYS A 90 10.94 1.12 3.67
CA LYS A 90 10.89 0.06 4.68
C LYS A 90 9.53 -0.02 5.38
N PHE A 91 8.96 1.14 5.72
CA PHE A 91 7.66 1.21 6.37
C PHE A 91 6.55 0.70 5.43
N VAL A 92 6.47 1.23 4.21
CA VAL A 92 5.44 0.89 3.22
C VAL A 92 5.53 -0.56 2.78
N ARG A 93 6.73 -1.15 2.68
CA ARG A 93 6.92 -2.55 2.22
C ARG A 93 6.83 -3.59 3.34
N GLY A 94 6.49 -3.20 4.56
CA GLY A 94 6.41 -4.13 5.68
C GLY A 94 5.43 -3.65 6.73
N GLN A 95 5.89 -2.74 7.58
CA GLN A 95 5.18 -2.34 8.79
C GLN A 95 3.77 -1.78 8.51
N LEU A 96 3.55 -1.10 7.38
CA LEU A 96 2.26 -0.56 6.98
C LEU A 96 1.16 -1.65 6.92
N TYR A 97 1.42 -2.77 6.26
CA TYR A 97 0.42 -3.84 6.10
C TYR A 97 0.14 -4.58 7.41
N ILE A 98 1.12 -4.64 8.31
CA ILE A 98 0.91 -5.18 9.66
C ILE A 98 -0.05 -4.27 10.44
N TRP A 99 0.16 -2.96 10.39
CA TRP A 99 -0.72 -1.99 11.03
C TRP A 99 -2.12 -1.97 10.40
N LEU A 100 -2.23 -2.04 9.07
CA LEU A 100 -3.51 -2.15 8.38
C LEU A 100 -4.26 -3.43 8.78
N SER A 101 -3.56 -4.56 8.90
CA SER A 101 -4.15 -5.83 9.36
C SER A 101 -4.68 -5.70 10.79
N ALA A 102 -3.88 -5.15 11.71
CA ALA A 102 -4.29 -4.91 13.08
C ALA A 102 -5.49 -3.94 13.16
N GLY A 103 -5.46 -2.86 12.36
CA GLY A 103 -6.54 -1.89 12.27
C GLY A 103 -7.85 -2.52 11.79
N VAL A 104 -7.80 -3.37 10.76
CA VAL A 104 -8.96 -4.12 10.27
C VAL A 104 -9.55 -5.03 11.37
N ILE A 105 -8.69 -5.78 12.07
CA ILE A 105 -9.10 -6.69 13.14
C ILE A 105 -9.78 -5.89 14.26
N VAL A 106 -9.17 -4.78 14.71
CA VAL A 106 -9.77 -3.92 15.73
C VAL A 106 -11.10 -3.35 15.25
N LEU A 107 -11.17 -2.85 14.01
CA LEU A 107 -12.38 -2.25 13.46
C LEU A 107 -13.55 -3.25 13.37
N GLN A 108 -13.31 -4.44 12.83
CA GLN A 108 -14.40 -5.38 12.58
C GLN A 108 -14.68 -6.33 13.76
N LEU A 109 -13.66 -6.74 14.54
CA LEU A 109 -13.84 -7.67 15.65
C LEU A 109 -13.99 -7.00 17.02
N VAL A 110 -13.33 -5.86 17.27
CA VAL A 110 -13.39 -5.19 18.58
C VAL A 110 -14.47 -4.10 18.60
N ILE A 111 -14.48 -3.24 17.58
CA ILE A 111 -15.51 -2.19 17.43
C ILE A 111 -16.83 -2.79 16.91
N GLY A 112 -16.77 -3.93 16.21
CA GLY A 112 -17.95 -4.61 15.68
C GLY A 112 -18.50 -3.97 14.41
N TYR A 113 -17.67 -3.28 13.62
CA TYR A 113 -18.10 -2.72 12.35
C TYR A 113 -18.39 -3.82 11.32
N HIS A 114 -19.58 -3.78 10.71
CA HIS A 114 -19.96 -4.69 9.65
C HIS A 114 -19.60 -4.10 8.27
N PRO A 115 -18.75 -4.76 7.47
CA PRO A 115 -18.40 -4.31 6.14
C PRO A 115 -19.60 -4.37 5.19
N LEU A 116 -19.56 -3.56 4.12
CA LEU A 116 -20.64 -3.49 3.13
C LEU A 116 -20.95 -4.84 2.46
N ILE A 117 -19.89 -5.61 2.17
CA ILE A 117 -19.97 -6.96 1.63
C ILE A 117 -19.56 -7.91 2.74
N ASP A 118 -20.56 -8.56 3.34
CA ASP A 118 -20.35 -9.61 4.34
C ASP A 118 -20.42 -10.99 3.69
N LEU A 119 -19.25 -11.56 3.38
CA LEU A 119 -19.08 -12.89 2.81
C LEU A 119 -19.41 -14.01 3.81
N ASN A 120 -19.39 -13.73 5.11
CA ASN A 120 -19.78 -14.73 6.11
C ASN A 120 -21.29 -15.00 6.08
N ARG A 121 -22.09 -14.09 5.48
CA ARG A 121 -23.53 -14.27 5.33
C ARG A 121 -23.91 -15.35 4.30
N TRP A 122 -22.96 -15.79 3.48
CA TRP A 122 -23.17 -16.72 2.36
C TRP A 122 -22.43 -18.07 2.53
N LEU A 123 -21.75 -18.26 3.66
CA LEU A 123 -21.10 -19.51 4.08
C LEU A 123 -21.90 -20.14 5.22
#